data_AF-A0A4R4C7I0-F1
#
_entry.id   AF-A0A4R4C7I0-F1
#
_cell.length_a   1.000
_cell.length_b   1.000
_cell.length_c   1.000
_cell.angle_alpha   90.00
_cell.angle_beta   90.00
_cell.angle_gamma   90.00
#
_symmetry.space_group_name_H-M   'P 1'
#
loop_
_entity.id
_entity.type
_entity.pdbx_description
1 polymer ?
#
loop_
_entity_poly.entity_id
_entity_poly.type
_entity_poly.pdbx_seq_one_letter_code
_entity_poly.pdbx_strand_id
1 'polypeptide(L)'
;MEFRRTLSSSGTTLAGNLIESREHMNQEIIPGADDIYPQLGQLIFDAIPEEFSIAWVRVEMIDDVSSCGMFYKKSSGRFQYLNVGLDDIEGKFAELRELFKKAGREPWTGATFRLSEDGEFSVDLTYDDISDFGRASERREVWIAKYLGENPAIDWR
;
A
#
# COMPACT_ATOMS: atom_id res chain seq x y z
N MET A 1 12.79 -4.67 -14.06
CA MET A 1 11.35 -4.51 -14.27
C MET A 1 11.03 -3.03 -14.30
N GLU A 2 10.02 -2.59 -15.04
CA GLU A 2 9.59 -1.18 -15.03
C GLU A 2 8.31 -1.07 -14.20
N PHE A 3 8.30 -0.21 -13.18
CA PHE A 3 7.14 -0.03 -12.31
C PHE A 3 6.31 1.16 -12.75
N ARG A 4 4.99 0.95 -12.90
CA ARG A 4 4.06 1.97 -13.41
C ARG A 4 2.93 2.19 -12.43
N ARG A 5 2.76 3.44 -12.00
CA ARG A 5 1.69 3.82 -11.06
C ARG A 5 0.35 3.94 -11.78
N THR A 6 -0.68 3.35 -11.21
CA THR A 6 -2.07 3.64 -11.57
C THR A 6 -2.62 4.79 -10.72
N LEU A 7 -3.27 5.75 -11.37
CA LEU A 7 -4.06 6.78 -10.69
C LEU A 7 -5.50 6.31 -10.63
N SER A 8 -6.03 6.05 -9.43
CA SER A 8 -7.44 5.71 -9.25
C SER A 8 -8.29 6.95 -9.55
N SER A 9 -8.98 6.93 -10.69
CA SER A 9 -10.00 7.90 -11.07
C SER A 9 -11.28 7.65 -10.26
N SER A 10 -11.31 8.08 -9.00
CA SER A 10 -12.56 8.23 -8.25
C SER A 10 -12.81 9.72 -8.01
N GLY A 11 -13.10 10.44 -9.10
CA GLY A 11 -13.45 11.86 -9.07
C GLY A 11 -14.81 12.07 -9.75
N THR A 12 -15.82 12.39 -8.94
CA THR A 12 -17.13 12.87 -9.36
C THR A 12 -17.00 14.00 -10.39
N THR A 13 -17.70 13.87 -11.53
CA THR A 13 -17.86 14.94 -12.52
C THR A 13 -18.53 16.16 -11.87
N LEU A 14 -17.81 17.26 -11.76
CA LEU A 14 -18.39 18.60 -11.66
C LEU A 14 -17.59 19.52 -12.58
N ALA A 15 -18.27 20.03 -13.60
CA ALA A 15 -17.75 21.00 -14.54
C ALA A 15 -17.35 22.28 -13.79
N GLY A 16 -16.05 22.56 -13.72
CA GLY A 16 -15.45 23.75 -13.12
C GLY A 16 -14.13 24.06 -13.82
N ASN A 17 -13.82 25.34 -13.98
CA ASN A 17 -12.83 25.88 -14.91
C ASN A 17 -11.39 25.33 -14.74
N LEU A 18 -10.70 25.15 -15.87
CA LEU A 18 -9.33 24.63 -16.05
C LEU A 18 -8.21 25.34 -15.24
N ILE A 19 -8.52 26.43 -14.55
CA ILE A 19 -7.56 27.24 -13.79
C ILE A 19 -7.51 26.80 -12.32
N GLU A 20 -8.64 26.42 -11.70
CA GLU A 20 -8.66 25.89 -10.33
C GLU A 20 -8.00 24.51 -10.25
N SER A 21 -8.07 23.73 -11.34
CA SER A 21 -7.43 22.41 -11.45
C SER A 21 -5.92 22.47 -11.27
N ARG A 22 -5.26 23.58 -11.64
CA ARG A 22 -3.79 23.73 -11.54
C ARG A 22 -3.32 24.14 -10.14
N GLU A 23 -4.12 24.88 -9.37
CA GLU A 23 -3.78 25.24 -7.99
C GLU A 23 -4.06 24.09 -7.01
N HIS A 24 -5.08 23.27 -7.26
CA HIS A 24 -5.32 22.03 -6.50
C HIS A 24 -4.30 20.92 -6.82
N MET A 25 -3.78 20.84 -8.04
CA MET A 25 -2.78 19.84 -8.45
C MET A 25 -1.40 20.05 -7.80
N ASN A 26 -1.08 21.27 -7.36
CA ASN A 26 0.12 21.55 -6.56
C ASN A 26 0.01 21.07 -5.09
N GLN A 27 -1.15 20.56 -4.68
CA GLN A 27 -1.36 20.00 -3.34
C GLN A 27 -1.27 18.46 -3.28
N GLU A 28 -1.16 17.75 -4.39
CA GLU A 28 -1.30 16.28 -4.42
C GLU A 28 0.02 15.49 -4.52
N ILE A 29 1.16 16.16 -4.72
CA ILE A 29 2.46 15.48 -4.88
C ILE A 29 3.28 15.65 -3.59
N ILE A 30 3.60 14.53 -2.94
CA ILE A 30 4.53 14.50 -1.82
C ILE A 30 5.96 14.47 -2.37
N PRO A 31 6.78 15.51 -2.13
CA PRO A 31 8.14 15.55 -2.66
C PRO A 31 8.95 14.31 -2.27
N GLY A 32 9.56 13.65 -3.26
CA GLY A 32 10.35 12.43 -3.08
C GLY A 32 9.55 11.12 -2.99
N ALA A 33 8.21 11.17 -2.90
CA ALA A 33 7.40 9.95 -2.85
C ALA A 33 7.49 9.14 -4.15
N ASP A 34 7.62 9.83 -5.30
CA ASP A 34 7.76 9.19 -6.61
C ASP A 34 9.05 8.37 -6.75
N ASP A 35 10.08 8.66 -5.96
CA ASP A 35 11.30 7.83 -5.90
C ASP A 35 11.11 6.60 -5.01
N ILE A 36 10.23 6.69 -4.00
CA ILE A 36 9.96 5.60 -3.04
C ILE A 36 9.10 4.50 -3.65
N TYR A 37 8.08 4.85 -4.46
CA TYR A 37 7.16 3.84 -4.98
C TYR A 37 7.82 2.76 -5.86
N PRO A 38 8.72 3.08 -6.80
CA PRO A 38 9.43 2.07 -7.58
C PRO A 38 10.37 1.22 -6.70
N GLN A 39 10.98 1.80 -5.66
CA GLN A 39 11.82 1.04 -4.71
C GLN A 39 10.97 0.03 -3.92
N LEU A 40 9.78 0.44 -3.45
CA LEU A 40 8.82 -0.47 -2.83
C LEU A 40 8.42 -1.58 -3.79
N GLY A 41 8.07 -1.24 -5.04
CA GLY A 41 7.74 -2.24 -6.07
C GLY A 41 8.85 -3.28 -6.26
N GLN A 42 10.11 -2.83 -6.33
CA GLN A 42 11.26 -3.72 -6.49
C GLN A 42 11.46 -4.62 -5.26
N LEU A 43 11.43 -4.05 -4.04
CA LEU A 43 11.57 -4.82 -2.81
C LEU A 43 10.47 -5.89 -2.65
N ILE A 44 9.23 -5.54 -2.98
CA ILE A 44 8.10 -6.47 -2.95
C ILE A 44 8.29 -7.59 -3.96
N PHE A 45 8.69 -7.25 -5.20
CA PHE A 45 8.94 -8.22 -6.24
C PHE A 45 10.05 -9.21 -5.85
N ASP A 46 11.17 -8.70 -5.32
CA ASP A 46 12.33 -9.51 -4.93
C ASP A 46 12.06 -10.38 -3.69
N ALA A 47 11.13 -9.97 -2.82
CA ALA A 47 10.76 -10.72 -1.62
C ALA A 47 9.92 -11.98 -1.93
N ILE A 48 9.37 -12.11 -3.13
CA ILE A 48 8.52 -13.25 -3.53
C ILE A 48 9.38 -14.27 -4.32
N PRO A 49 9.63 -15.47 -3.78
CA PRO A 49 10.58 -16.43 -4.38
C PRO A 49 10.02 -17.24 -5.55
N GLU A 50 8.75 -17.06 -5.88
CA GLU A 50 8.02 -17.85 -6.87
C GLU A 50 7.19 -16.95 -7.81
N GLU A 51 6.69 -17.52 -8.91
CA GLU A 51 5.79 -16.79 -9.80
C GLU A 51 4.48 -16.43 -9.09
N PHE A 52 4.09 -15.17 -9.21
CA PHE A 52 2.87 -14.63 -8.65
C PHE A 52 2.19 -13.73 -9.68
N SER A 53 0.85 -13.64 -9.63
CA SER A 53 0.08 -12.76 -10.51
C SER A 53 -0.10 -11.36 -9.93
N ILE A 54 -0.24 -11.29 -8.61
CA ILE A 54 -0.51 -10.07 -7.88
C ILE A 54 -0.13 -10.21 -6.41
N ALA A 55 0.42 -9.16 -5.83
CA ALA A 55 0.81 -9.04 -4.43
C ALA A 55 0.19 -7.80 -3.79
N TRP A 56 0.01 -7.87 -2.48
CA TRP A 56 -0.44 -6.78 -1.61
C TRP A 56 0.43 -6.74 -0.37
N VAL A 57 1.00 -5.57 -0.06
CA VAL A 57 1.56 -5.29 1.25
C VAL A 57 0.58 -4.41 2.01
N ARG A 58 0.27 -4.78 3.25
CA ARG A 58 -0.40 -3.91 4.21
C ARG A 58 0.60 -3.45 5.25
N VAL A 59 0.53 -2.18 5.60
CA VAL A 59 1.27 -1.62 6.72
C VAL A 59 0.33 -0.78 7.58
N GLU A 60 0.44 -0.91 8.89
CA GLU A 60 -0.15 -0.01 9.88
C GLU A 60 0.98 0.65 10.69
N MET A 61 0.90 1.96 10.93
CA MET A 61 1.91 2.72 11.68
C MET A 61 1.26 3.77 12.58
N ILE A 62 1.53 3.71 13.88
CA ILE A 62 1.17 4.72 14.85
C ILE A 62 2.33 4.92 15.82
N ASP A 63 2.72 6.18 16.03
CA ASP A 63 3.90 6.54 16.82
C ASP A 63 5.16 5.75 16.42
N ASP A 64 5.71 4.96 17.34
CA ASP A 64 6.88 4.08 17.17
C ASP A 64 6.52 2.61 16.94
N VAL A 65 5.24 2.29 16.76
CA VAL A 65 4.73 0.94 16.54
C VAL A 65 4.27 0.77 15.10
N SER A 66 4.69 -0.33 14.48
CA SER A 66 4.31 -0.69 13.12
C SER A 66 3.98 -2.18 12.99
N SER A 67 3.22 -2.50 11.95
CA SER A 67 2.84 -3.85 11.58
C SER A 67 2.83 -3.97 10.07
N CYS A 68 3.67 -4.84 9.53
CA CYS A 68 3.79 -5.10 8.10
C CYS A 68 3.42 -6.56 7.78
N GLY A 69 2.69 -6.77 6.69
CA GLY A 69 2.37 -8.11 6.20
C GLY A 69 2.10 -8.11 4.70
N MET A 70 2.45 -9.21 4.04
CA MET A 70 2.33 -9.34 2.60
C MET A 70 1.48 -10.56 2.23
N PHE A 71 0.63 -10.41 1.22
CA PHE A 71 -0.12 -11.47 0.58
C PHE A 71 0.21 -11.49 -0.91
N TYR A 72 0.45 -12.66 -1.49
CA TYR A 72 0.57 -12.77 -2.95
C TYR A 72 -0.19 -13.97 -3.48
N LYS A 73 -0.72 -13.84 -4.70
CA LYS A 73 -1.52 -14.86 -5.36
C LYS A 73 -0.66 -15.70 -6.29
N LYS A 74 -0.47 -16.96 -5.89
CA LYS A 74 0.24 -18.00 -6.64
C LYS A 74 -0.51 -18.35 -7.92
N SER A 75 0.17 -18.96 -8.88
CA SER A 75 -0.44 -19.51 -10.10
C SER A 75 -1.57 -20.52 -9.83
N SER A 76 -1.53 -21.21 -8.69
CA SER A 76 -2.62 -22.08 -8.21
C SER A 76 -3.93 -21.36 -7.87
N GLY A 77 -3.92 -20.02 -7.80
CA GLY A 77 -5.04 -19.18 -7.37
C GLY A 77 -5.14 -18.98 -5.86
N ARG A 78 -4.34 -19.69 -5.05
CA ARG A 78 -4.24 -19.50 -3.60
C ARG A 78 -3.37 -18.30 -3.24
N PHE A 79 -3.68 -17.68 -2.11
CA PHE A 79 -2.84 -16.66 -1.51
C PHE A 79 -1.81 -17.28 -0.58
N GLN A 80 -0.61 -16.74 -0.56
CA GLN A 80 0.40 -17.02 0.47
C GLN A 80 0.57 -15.76 1.33
N TYR A 81 0.59 -15.92 2.65
CA TYR A 81 0.89 -14.86 3.59
C TYR A 81 2.37 -14.88 3.99
N LEU A 82 2.98 -13.71 4.12
CA LEU A 82 4.33 -13.52 4.64
C LEU A 82 4.32 -12.38 5.68
N ASN A 83 5.02 -12.58 6.79
CA ASN A 83 5.21 -11.60 7.86
C ASN A 83 6.64 -11.55 8.42
N VAL A 84 7.58 -12.20 7.74
CA VAL A 84 9.01 -12.24 8.09
C VAL A 84 9.83 -11.74 6.91
N GLY A 85 10.98 -11.12 7.19
CA GLY A 85 11.85 -10.58 6.14
C GLY A 85 11.26 -9.38 5.41
N LEU A 86 10.38 -8.61 6.05
CA LEU A 86 9.74 -7.43 5.47
C LEU A 86 10.35 -6.11 5.99
N ASP A 87 11.47 -6.16 6.72
CA ASP A 87 12.07 -5.01 7.40
C ASP A 87 12.43 -3.87 6.43
N ASP A 88 12.99 -4.20 5.26
CA ASP A 88 13.33 -3.20 4.23
C ASP A 88 12.09 -2.56 3.61
N ILE A 89 11.01 -3.35 3.42
CA ILE A 89 9.73 -2.87 2.90
C ILE A 89 9.09 -1.93 3.94
N GLU A 90 9.02 -2.36 5.19
CA GLU A 90 8.51 -1.58 6.31
C GLU A 90 9.28 -0.27 6.50
N GLY A 91 10.62 -0.33 6.43
CA GLY A 91 11.49 0.85 6.46
C GLY A 91 11.18 1.84 5.34
N LYS A 92 10.92 1.36 4.12
CA LYS A 92 10.53 2.23 3.00
C LYS A 92 9.15 2.86 3.19
N PHE A 93 8.21 2.17 3.81
CA PHE A 93 6.94 2.78 4.22
C PHE A 93 7.13 3.82 5.31
N ALA A 94 8.04 3.61 6.27
CA ALA A 94 8.37 4.62 7.27
C ALA A 94 8.97 5.88 6.61
N GLU A 95 9.91 5.71 5.67
CA GLU A 95 10.44 6.82 4.88
C GLU A 95 9.33 7.59 4.13
N LEU A 96 8.42 6.88 3.46
CA LEU A 96 7.26 7.48 2.80
C LEU A 96 6.43 8.29 3.79
N ARG A 97 6.13 7.73 4.98
CA ARG A 97 5.35 8.41 6.02
C ARG A 97 6.04 9.68 6.51
N GLU A 98 7.37 9.65 6.66
CA GLU A 98 8.14 10.83 7.03
C GLU A 98 8.12 11.93 5.96
N LEU A 99 8.05 11.58 4.67
CA LEU A 99 7.88 12.58 3.61
C LEU A 99 6.52 13.30 3.73
N PHE A 100 5.45 12.59 4.07
CA PHE A 100 4.15 13.22 4.35
C PHE A 100 4.24 14.19 5.53
N LYS A 101 4.87 13.78 6.64
CA LYS A 101 5.08 14.66 7.81
C LYS A 101 5.88 15.91 7.45
N LYS A 102 7.00 15.75 6.74
CA LYS A 102 7.86 16.87 6.29
C LYS A 102 7.16 17.82 5.34
N ALA A 103 6.21 17.32 4.55
CA ALA A 103 5.35 18.11 3.69
C ALA A 103 4.20 18.82 4.47
N GLY A 104 4.17 18.71 5.80
CA GLY A 104 3.12 19.29 6.65
C GLY A 104 1.77 18.58 6.52
N ARG A 105 1.75 17.34 6.01
CA ARG A 105 0.54 16.52 5.94
C ARG A 105 0.38 15.69 7.20
N GLU A 106 -0.88 15.39 7.52
CA GLU A 106 -1.18 14.37 8.53
C GLU A 106 -0.56 13.03 8.09
N PRO A 107 0.15 12.33 8.97
CA PRO A 107 0.71 11.03 8.63
C PRO A 107 -0.40 9.97 8.62
N TRP A 108 -0.51 9.24 7.52
CA TRP A 108 -1.42 8.10 7.40
C TRP A 108 -1.15 7.05 8.50
N THR A 109 -2.19 6.30 8.86
CA THR A 109 -2.13 5.22 9.85
C THR A 109 -2.10 3.84 9.20
N GLY A 110 -2.58 3.73 7.96
CA GLY A 110 -2.49 2.52 7.16
C GLY A 110 -2.06 2.80 5.72
N ALA A 111 -1.35 1.84 5.12
CA ALA A 111 -1.02 1.84 3.70
C ALA A 111 -1.24 0.44 3.10
N THR A 112 -1.76 0.39 1.88
CA THR A 112 -1.89 -0.83 1.09
C THR A 112 -1.23 -0.63 -0.26
N PHE A 113 -0.21 -1.42 -0.57
CA PHE A 113 0.49 -1.38 -1.86
C PHE A 113 0.14 -2.65 -2.64
N ARG A 114 -0.51 -2.48 -3.79
CA ARG A 114 -0.82 -3.56 -4.73
C ARG A 114 0.20 -3.56 -5.84
N LEU A 115 0.74 -4.71 -6.19
CA LEU A 115 1.69 -4.90 -7.29
C LEU A 115 1.27 -6.09 -8.16
N SER A 116 1.11 -5.91 -9.47
CA SER A 116 0.96 -7.02 -10.41
C SER A 116 2.31 -7.52 -10.94
N GLU A 117 2.27 -8.72 -11.52
CA GLU A 117 3.43 -9.40 -12.10
C GLU A 117 4.15 -8.62 -13.22
N ASP A 118 3.45 -7.68 -13.87
CA ASP A 118 3.97 -6.84 -14.95
C ASP A 118 4.49 -5.48 -14.49
N GLY A 119 4.40 -5.18 -13.19
CA GLY A 119 4.96 -3.97 -12.57
C GLY A 119 3.97 -2.81 -12.44
N GLU A 120 2.71 -3.03 -12.81
CA GLU A 120 1.65 -2.08 -12.49
C GLU A 120 1.37 -2.09 -10.97
N PHE A 121 1.28 -0.91 -10.37
CA PHE A 121 1.03 -0.79 -8.94
C PHE A 121 0.02 0.30 -8.57
N SER A 122 -0.53 0.18 -7.37
CA SER A 122 -1.36 1.20 -6.72
C SER A 122 -1.05 1.29 -5.23
N VAL A 123 -1.28 2.46 -4.64
CA VAL A 123 -1.10 2.71 -3.20
C VAL A 123 -2.36 3.35 -2.64
N ASP A 124 -2.96 2.70 -1.66
CA ASP A 124 -4.11 3.22 -0.90
C ASP A 124 -3.66 3.57 0.51
N LEU A 125 -3.93 4.80 0.95
CA LEU A 125 -3.62 5.29 2.29
C LEU A 125 -4.90 5.41 3.11
N THR A 126 -4.83 5.05 4.40
CA THR A 126 -5.94 5.20 5.35
C THR A 126 -5.49 5.97 6.60
N TYR A 127 -6.48 6.55 7.27
CA TYR A 127 -6.30 7.39 8.47
C TYR A 127 -7.20 6.86 9.61
N ASP A 128 -7.49 5.56 9.59
CA ASP A 128 -8.32 4.91 10.59
C ASP A 128 -7.62 4.90 11.96
N ASP A 129 -8.40 4.91 13.03
CA ASP A 129 -7.87 4.74 14.39
C ASP A 129 -7.39 3.29 14.60
N ILE A 130 -6.10 3.14 14.86
CA ILE A 130 -5.44 1.85 15.12
C ILE A 130 -4.84 1.77 16.53
N SER A 131 -5.16 2.72 17.41
CA SER A 131 -4.64 2.79 18.78
C SER A 131 -5.03 1.58 19.63
N ASP A 132 -6.16 0.94 19.33
CA ASP A 132 -6.54 -0.34 19.92
C ASP A 132 -5.83 -1.51 19.21
N PHE A 133 -4.67 -1.87 19.73
CA PHE A 133 -3.88 -3.00 19.23
C PHE A 133 -4.57 -4.37 19.41
N GLY A 134 -5.51 -4.49 20.35
CA GLY A 134 -6.28 -5.73 20.55
C GLY A 134 -7.14 -6.11 19.33
N ARG A 135 -7.44 -5.13 18.48
CA ARG A 135 -8.28 -5.29 17.28
C ARG A 135 -7.49 -5.48 15.99
N ALA A 136 -6.17 -5.67 16.06
CA ALA A 136 -5.34 -5.86 14.88
C ALA A 136 -5.80 -7.03 14.00
N SER A 137 -6.25 -8.13 14.61
CA SER A 137 -6.79 -9.29 13.89
C SER A 137 -8.09 -8.95 13.13
N GLU A 138 -9.03 -8.27 13.78
CA GLU A 138 -10.30 -7.85 13.15
C GLU A 138 -10.04 -6.91 11.96
N ARG A 139 -9.12 -5.94 12.13
CA ARG A 139 -8.75 -5.04 11.03
C ARG A 139 -8.10 -5.78 9.86
N ARG A 140 -7.32 -6.83 10.13
CA ARG A 140 -6.76 -7.70 9.08
C ARG A 140 -7.87 -8.47 8.37
N GLU A 141 -8.86 -9.01 9.07
CA GLU A 141 -9.99 -9.71 8.46
C GLU A 141 -10.82 -8.79 7.53
N VAL A 142 -11.13 -7.57 7.99
CA VAL A 142 -11.80 -6.55 7.17
C VAL A 142 -10.95 -6.21 5.94
N TRP A 143 -9.64 -6.05 6.12
CA TRP A 143 -8.71 -5.79 5.03
C TRP A 143 -8.67 -6.95 4.02
N ILE A 144 -8.62 -8.20 4.49
CA ILE A 144 -8.64 -9.40 3.64
C ILE A 144 -9.91 -9.43 2.81
N ALA A 145 -11.08 -9.22 3.43
CA ALA A 145 -12.35 -9.19 2.72
C ALA A 145 -12.36 -8.13 1.60
N LYS A 146 -11.83 -6.93 1.89
CA LYS A 146 -11.78 -5.81 0.94
C LYS A 146 -10.88 -6.08 -0.27
N TYR A 147 -9.67 -6.60 -0.05
CA TYR A 147 -8.64 -6.66 -1.11
C TYR A 147 -8.48 -8.04 -1.74
N LEU A 148 -8.73 -9.11 -0.99
CA LEU A 148 -8.55 -10.50 -1.43
C LEU A 148 -9.89 -11.19 -1.75
N GLY A 149 -11.02 -10.59 -1.33
CA GLY A 149 -12.37 -11.12 -1.46
C GLY A 149 -12.89 -11.76 -0.17
N GLU A 150 -14.18 -12.13 -0.13
CA GLU A 150 -14.87 -12.56 1.10
C GLU A 150 -14.37 -13.89 1.71
N ASN A 151 -13.88 -14.83 0.88
CA ASN A 151 -13.39 -16.12 1.36
C ASN A 151 -12.16 -16.59 0.57
N PRO A 152 -11.01 -15.92 0.75
CA PRO A 152 -9.81 -16.25 0.00
C PRO A 152 -9.14 -17.49 0.61
N ALA A 153 -8.66 -18.37 -0.27
CA ALA A 153 -7.85 -19.51 0.14
C ALA A 153 -6.44 -19.05 0.48
N ILE A 154 -6.17 -18.78 1.77
CA ILE A 154 -4.89 -18.28 2.27
C ILE A 154 -4.07 -19.42 2.91
N ASP A 155 -2.82 -19.51 2.51
CA ASP A 155 -1.78 -20.29 3.17
C ASP A 155 -1.08 -19.39 4.20
N TRP A 156 -1.26 -19.69 5.49
CA TRP A 156 -0.72 -18.93 6.63
C TRP A 156 0.66 -19.44 7.11
N ARG A 157 1.29 -20.31 6.31
CA ARG A 157 2.52 -21.02 6.68
C ARG A 157 3.76 -20.20 6.43
#